data_AF-A0A840LBI6-F1
#
_entry.id   AF-A0A840LBI6-F1
#
_cell.length_a   1.000
_cell.length_b   1.000
_cell.length_c   1.000
_cell.angle_alpha   90.00
_cell.angle_beta   90.00
_cell.angle_gamma   90.00
#
_symmetry.space_group_name_H-M   'P 1'
#
loop_
_entity.id
_entity.type
_entity.pdbx_description
1 polymer ?
#
loop_
_entity_poly.entity_id
_entity_poly.type
_entity_poly.pdbx_seq_one_letter_code
_entity_poly.pdbx_strand_id
1 'polypeptide(L)'
;MLIRNHFLVLTVLLSGFCGLGAAAQNQPADTSLAATQPAPARQQQLRRMLEHDCGSCHGLRLTGGLGPAIHAEAMQQLPQAAIAATIFHGRPGTPMPAWKSMISEAEADWLAAYMQRPSATKPALVSQDPRP
;
A
#
# COMPACT_ATOMS: atom_id res chain seq x y z
N MET A 1 56.14 -53.24 15.48
CA MET A 1 56.40 -51.83 15.12
C MET A 1 55.05 -51.16 14.91
N LEU A 2 54.50 -50.46 15.92
CA LEU A 2 54.69 -49.00 16.16
C LEU A 2 54.09 -48.21 14.96
N ILE A 3 53.05 -47.37 15.03
CA ILE A 3 52.62 -46.40 16.06
C ILE A 3 51.18 -45.91 15.74
N ARG A 4 50.38 -45.80 16.81
CA ARG A 4 49.25 -44.89 17.13
C ARG A 4 48.38 -44.29 16.02
N ASN A 5 47.17 -44.84 15.96
CA ASN A 5 45.89 -44.13 15.95
C ASN A 5 45.76 -43.23 17.21
N HIS A 6 45.59 -41.90 17.06
CA HIS A 6 44.95 -40.98 18.01
C HIS A 6 45.01 -39.51 17.54
N PHE A 7 43.97 -38.74 17.90
CA PHE A 7 43.74 -37.28 17.77
C PHE A 7 43.19 -36.84 16.41
N LEU A 8 41.99 -36.25 16.27
CA LEU A 8 41.18 -35.37 17.11
C LEU A 8 39.68 -35.76 16.97
N VAL A 9 38.85 -35.89 18.03
CA VAL A 9 38.24 -34.80 18.83
C VAL A 9 37.45 -33.87 17.89
N LEU A 10 36.15 -33.61 17.94
CA LEU A 10 35.07 -33.73 18.92
C LEU A 10 33.93 -32.92 18.28
N THR A 11 32.69 -33.41 18.26
CA THR A 11 31.45 -32.65 18.55
C THR A 11 30.21 -33.43 18.10
N VAL A 12 29.66 -34.17 19.07
CA VAL A 12 28.26 -34.18 19.48
C VAL A 12 27.19 -33.99 18.38
N LEU A 13 26.57 -35.12 18.05
CA LEU A 13 25.19 -35.24 17.58
C LEU A 13 24.23 -34.38 18.41
N LEU A 14 23.33 -33.64 17.75
CA LEU A 14 22.00 -33.38 18.32
C LEU A 14 20.98 -33.14 17.19
N SER A 15 20.11 -34.14 17.02
CA SER A 15 18.65 -34.00 16.83
C SER A 15 18.18 -32.99 15.77
N GLY A 16 17.66 -33.41 14.62
CA GLY A 16 16.34 -34.04 14.57
C GLY A 16 15.24 -32.99 14.64
N PHE A 17 14.98 -32.27 13.55
CA PHE A 17 13.84 -31.36 13.44
C PHE A 17 12.79 -31.98 12.49
N CYS A 18 12.03 -32.94 13.03
CA CYS A 18 10.73 -33.30 12.49
C CYS A 18 9.70 -32.39 13.17
N GLY A 19 9.09 -31.48 12.42
CA GLY A 19 8.13 -30.52 12.95
C GLY A 19 7.34 -29.82 11.85
N LEU A 20 6.32 -30.50 11.33
CA LEU A 20 5.16 -29.86 10.70
C LEU A 20 4.47 -28.99 11.77
N GLY A 21 4.39 -27.69 11.55
CA GLY A 21 3.69 -26.77 12.45
C GLY A 21 3.43 -25.43 11.78
N ALA A 22 2.34 -25.34 11.02
CA ALA A 22 1.77 -24.08 10.56
C ALA A 22 1.23 -23.30 11.78
N ALA A 23 2.03 -22.38 12.30
CA ALA A 23 1.53 -21.38 13.25
C ALA A 23 0.88 -20.24 12.45
N ALA A 24 -0.45 -20.27 12.40
CA ALA A 24 -1.27 -19.13 12.00
C ALA A 24 -0.93 -17.93 12.90
N GLN A 25 -0.46 -16.85 12.28
CA GLN A 25 -0.18 -15.60 12.98
C GLN A 25 -1.52 -14.88 13.22
N ASN A 26 -2.17 -15.16 14.36
CA ASN A 26 -3.23 -14.32 14.88
C ASN A 26 -2.60 -13.09 15.54
N GLN A 27 -2.59 -11.95 14.87
CA GLN A 27 -2.30 -10.67 15.51
C GLN A 27 -3.55 -10.16 16.24
N PRO A 28 -3.41 -9.71 17.51
CA PRO A 28 -4.51 -9.08 18.22
C PRO A 28 -4.83 -7.72 17.58
N ALA A 29 -6.12 -7.46 17.39
CA ALA A 29 -6.64 -6.15 17.01
C ALA A 29 -6.57 -5.21 18.22
N ASP A 30 -5.48 -4.45 18.34
CA ASP A 30 -5.41 -3.34 19.29
C ASP A 30 -6.34 -2.21 18.83
N THR A 31 -7.40 -2.00 19.59
CA THR A 31 -8.33 -0.89 19.45
C THR A 31 -7.76 0.31 20.21
N SER A 32 -6.92 1.12 19.55
CA SER A 32 -6.43 2.38 20.11
C SER A 32 -7.14 3.58 19.46
N LEU A 33 -7.92 4.30 20.26
CA LEU A 33 -8.65 5.54 19.92
C LEU A 33 -7.73 6.78 19.97
N ALA A 34 -6.59 6.70 19.28
CA ALA A 34 -5.83 7.86 18.84
C ALA A 34 -5.90 7.89 17.31
N ALA A 35 -5.76 9.04 16.67
CA ALA A 35 -5.60 9.14 15.21
C ALA A 35 -4.24 8.53 14.80
N THR A 36 -4.11 7.21 14.97
CA THR A 36 -2.94 6.43 14.65
C THR A 36 -3.01 6.19 13.16
N GLN A 37 -2.11 6.85 12.45
CA GLN A 37 -1.81 6.57 11.04
C GLN A 37 -1.88 5.05 10.79
N PRO A 38 -2.45 4.58 9.66
CA PRO A 38 -2.56 3.17 9.39
C PRO A 38 -1.19 2.47 9.51
N ALA A 39 -1.17 1.23 9.99
CA ALA A 39 0.06 0.46 10.09
C ALA A 39 0.79 0.42 8.72
N PRO A 40 2.13 0.32 8.67
CA PRO A 40 2.89 0.41 7.41
C PRO A 40 2.42 -0.56 6.31
N ALA A 41 2.06 -1.79 6.69
CA ALA A 41 1.50 -2.78 5.77
C ALA A 41 0.16 -2.32 5.16
N ARG A 42 -0.70 -1.68 5.97
CA ARG A 42 -1.97 -1.12 5.52
C ARG A 42 -1.76 0.09 4.63
N GLN A 43 -0.81 0.96 4.94
CA GLN A 43 -0.44 2.08 4.06
C GLN A 43 0.01 1.58 2.67
N GLN A 44 0.76 0.47 2.60
CA GLN A 44 1.13 -0.14 1.32
C GLN A 44 -0.08 -0.66 0.56
N GLN A 45 -1.07 -1.26 1.22
CA GLN A 45 -2.32 -1.68 0.59
C GLN A 45 -3.09 -0.49 0.01
N LEU A 46 -3.22 0.61 0.78
CA LEU A 46 -3.89 1.82 0.32
C LEU A 46 -3.20 2.46 -0.89
N ARG A 47 -1.86 2.43 -0.93
CA ARG A 47 -1.10 2.89 -2.11
C ARG A 47 -1.33 2.01 -3.33
N ARG A 48 -1.32 0.69 -3.19
CA ARG A 48 -1.63 -0.23 -4.29
C ARG A 48 -3.05 -0.02 -4.81
N MET A 49 -4.01 0.22 -3.92
CA MET A 49 -5.38 0.57 -4.28
C MET A 49 -5.44 1.88 -5.10
N LEU A 50 -4.70 2.92 -4.70
CA LEU A 50 -4.58 4.16 -5.49
C LEU A 50 -3.99 3.91 -6.89
N GLU A 51 -2.93 3.13 -6.97
CA GLU A 51 -2.22 2.87 -8.24
C GLU A 51 -3.03 2.00 -9.20
N HIS A 52 -3.67 0.93 -8.70
CA HIS A 52 -4.33 -0.06 -9.54
C HIS A 52 -5.83 0.19 -9.69
N ASP A 53 -6.51 0.45 -8.58
CA ASP A 53 -7.97 0.54 -8.58
C ASP A 53 -8.43 1.94 -9.01
N CYS A 54 -7.85 3.00 -8.43
CA CYS A 54 -8.14 4.37 -8.87
C CYS A 54 -7.49 4.67 -10.23
N GLY A 55 -6.27 4.16 -10.46
CA GLY A 55 -5.54 4.33 -11.73
C GLY A 55 -6.26 3.73 -12.95
N SER A 56 -7.14 2.74 -12.76
CA SER A 56 -7.96 2.17 -13.85
C SER A 56 -8.81 3.22 -14.57
N CYS A 57 -9.32 4.22 -13.85
CA CYS A 57 -10.14 5.31 -14.38
C CYS A 57 -9.35 6.61 -14.53
N HIS A 58 -8.49 6.92 -13.57
CA HIS A 58 -7.73 8.18 -13.50
C HIS A 58 -6.35 8.11 -14.20
N GLY A 59 -6.08 7.00 -14.89
CA GLY A 59 -4.81 6.70 -15.55
C GLY A 59 -3.77 6.15 -14.56
N LEU A 60 -2.91 5.23 -15.02
CA LEU A 60 -1.86 4.61 -14.19
C LEU A 60 -0.85 5.63 -13.62
N ARG A 61 -0.76 6.82 -14.24
CA ARG A 61 0.06 7.94 -13.79
C ARG A 61 -0.73 9.03 -13.07
N LEU A 62 -2.02 8.80 -12.79
CA LEU A 62 -2.96 9.74 -12.17
C LEU A 62 -3.14 11.06 -12.95
N THR A 63 -2.79 11.05 -14.24
CA THR A 63 -2.88 12.22 -15.15
C THR A 63 -4.24 12.35 -15.82
N GLY A 64 -5.20 11.49 -15.50
CA GLY A 64 -6.54 11.47 -16.09
C GLY A 64 -6.70 10.41 -17.19
N GLY A 65 -7.94 10.15 -17.55
CA GLY A 65 -8.37 9.16 -18.53
C GLY A 65 -9.89 9.19 -18.68
N LEU A 66 -10.57 8.15 -18.22
CA LEU A 66 -12.04 8.16 -18.07
C LEU A 66 -12.47 9.10 -16.93
N GLY A 67 -11.68 9.15 -15.86
CA GLY A 67 -11.80 10.10 -14.77
C GLY A 67 -10.86 11.31 -14.93
N PRO A 68 -11.09 12.38 -14.16
CA PRO A 68 -10.21 13.55 -14.14
C PRO A 68 -8.81 13.21 -13.62
N ALA A 69 -7.83 14.08 -13.84
CA ALA A 69 -6.51 13.91 -13.25
C ALA A 69 -6.56 14.05 -11.71
N ILE A 70 -5.82 13.20 -10.99
CA ILE A 70 -5.71 13.21 -9.51
C ILE A 70 -4.26 13.24 -9.03
N HIS A 71 -3.36 13.82 -9.82
CA HIS A 71 -1.97 14.08 -9.43
C HIS A 71 -1.89 15.10 -8.30
N ALA A 72 -0.74 15.13 -7.62
CA ALA A 72 -0.55 15.90 -6.39
C ALA A 72 -0.89 17.39 -6.56
N GLU A 73 -0.47 18.01 -7.66
CA GLU A 73 -0.72 19.43 -7.92
C GLU A 73 -2.23 19.76 -7.97
N ALA A 74 -3.04 18.88 -8.56
CA ALA A 74 -4.49 19.02 -8.59
C ALA A 74 -5.11 18.79 -7.20
N MET A 75 -4.62 17.80 -6.45
CA MET A 75 -5.12 17.47 -5.11
C MET A 75 -4.79 18.54 -4.08
N GLN A 76 -3.67 19.25 -4.24
CA GLN A 76 -3.30 20.37 -3.39
C GLN A 76 -4.23 21.59 -3.51
N GLN A 77 -5.02 21.68 -4.60
CA GLN A 77 -6.03 22.74 -4.77
C GLN A 77 -7.34 22.45 -4.03
N LEU A 78 -7.50 21.25 -3.48
CA LEU A 78 -8.71 20.81 -2.81
C LEU A 78 -8.46 20.67 -1.30
N PRO A 79 -9.45 20.99 -0.44
CA PRO A 79 -9.38 20.65 0.97
C PRO A 79 -9.21 19.14 1.15
N GLN A 80 -8.31 18.70 2.05
CA GLN A 80 -8.08 17.28 2.30
C GLN A 80 -9.39 16.54 2.66
N ALA A 81 -10.22 17.15 3.51
CA ALA A 81 -11.52 16.59 3.89
C ALA A 81 -12.47 16.38 2.70
N ALA A 82 -12.41 17.26 1.68
CA ALA A 82 -13.22 17.10 0.48
C ALA A 82 -12.75 15.92 -0.37
N ILE A 83 -11.43 15.70 -0.45
CA ILE A 83 -10.85 14.53 -1.11
C ILE A 83 -11.25 13.26 -0.36
N ALA A 84 -11.08 13.24 0.97
CA ALA A 84 -11.43 12.11 1.81
C ALA A 84 -12.92 11.75 1.70
N ALA A 85 -13.81 12.74 1.78
CA ALA A 85 -15.25 12.54 1.60
C ALA A 85 -15.58 11.97 0.20
N THR A 86 -14.90 12.46 -0.84
CA THR A 86 -15.08 11.97 -2.21
C THR A 86 -14.63 10.51 -2.34
N ILE A 87 -13.49 10.14 -1.75
CA ILE A 87 -13.01 8.74 -1.73
C ILE A 87 -14.00 7.86 -0.96
N PHE A 88 -14.38 8.30 0.24
CA PHE A 88 -15.18 7.47 1.15
C PHE A 88 -16.61 7.26 0.63
N HIS A 89 -17.26 8.33 0.15
CA HIS A 89 -18.66 8.31 -0.28
C HIS A 89 -18.86 8.18 -1.79
N GLY A 90 -17.81 8.29 -2.60
CA GLY A 90 -17.91 8.35 -4.05
C GLY A 90 -18.59 9.64 -4.52
N ARG A 91 -18.99 9.68 -5.79
CA ARG A 91 -19.74 10.82 -6.36
C ARG A 91 -21.05 10.32 -6.98
N PRO A 92 -22.19 10.53 -6.32
CA PRO A 92 -23.50 10.12 -6.84
C PRO A 92 -23.75 10.62 -8.26
N GLY A 93 -24.33 9.77 -9.09
CA GLY A 93 -24.59 10.09 -10.51
C GLY A 93 -23.34 10.09 -11.39
N THR A 94 -22.20 9.63 -10.90
CA THR A 94 -20.97 9.44 -11.70
C THR A 94 -20.45 8.00 -11.59
N PRO A 95 -19.56 7.57 -12.48
CA PRO A 95 -18.88 6.27 -12.35
C PRO A 95 -17.93 6.15 -11.15
N MET A 96 -17.64 7.24 -10.42
CA MET A 96 -16.70 7.22 -9.30
C MET A 96 -17.34 6.59 -8.05
N PRO A 97 -16.96 5.36 -7.69
CA PRO A 97 -17.65 4.59 -6.65
C PRO A 97 -17.28 5.06 -5.24
N ALA A 98 -18.09 4.64 -4.26
CA ALA A 98 -17.77 4.80 -2.85
C ALA A 98 -16.83 3.67 -2.36
N TRP A 99 -15.81 4.01 -1.57
CA TRP A 99 -14.85 3.04 -1.04
C TRP A 99 -15.09 2.64 0.42
N LYS A 100 -16.14 3.18 1.07
CA LYS A 100 -16.50 2.91 2.48
C LYS A 100 -16.73 1.45 2.87
N SER A 101 -16.87 0.53 1.91
CA SER A 101 -16.94 -0.91 2.19
C SER A 101 -15.57 -1.58 2.32
N MET A 102 -14.49 -0.88 1.96
CA MET A 102 -13.11 -1.42 1.89
C MET A 102 -12.12 -0.67 2.76
N ILE A 103 -12.41 0.60 3.09
CA ILE A 103 -11.54 1.45 3.91
C ILE A 103 -12.37 2.16 4.98
N SER A 104 -11.73 2.55 6.09
CA SER A 104 -12.33 3.42 7.11
C SER A 104 -12.24 4.91 6.74
N GLU A 105 -12.97 5.78 7.44
CA GLU A 105 -12.86 7.24 7.27
C GLU A 105 -11.44 7.74 7.56
N ALA A 106 -10.80 7.23 8.62
CA ALA A 106 -9.42 7.58 8.95
C ALA A 106 -8.42 7.16 7.86
N GLU A 107 -8.68 6.05 7.16
CA GLU A 107 -7.87 5.62 6.02
C GLU A 107 -8.12 6.48 4.77
N ALA A 108 -9.36 6.92 4.55
CA ALA A 108 -9.68 7.86 3.48
C ALA A 108 -8.99 9.22 3.71
N ASP A 109 -8.99 9.72 4.95
CA ASP A 109 -8.26 10.93 5.34
C ASP A 109 -6.75 10.75 5.15
N TRP A 110 -6.21 9.60 5.56
CA TRP A 110 -4.80 9.28 5.34
C TRP A 110 -4.44 9.25 3.85
N LEU A 111 -5.30 8.64 3.02
CA LEU A 111 -5.08 8.53 1.59
C LEU A 111 -5.20 9.90 0.90
N ALA A 112 -6.13 10.74 1.31
CA ALA A 112 -6.23 12.12 0.84
C ALA A 112 -4.94 12.91 1.15
N ALA A 113 -4.43 12.82 2.36
CA ALA A 113 -3.15 13.43 2.74
C ALA A 113 -1.97 12.84 1.92
N TYR A 114 -1.99 11.53 1.65
CA TYR A 114 -0.99 10.88 0.79
C TYR A 114 -1.03 11.45 -0.63
N MET A 115 -2.21 11.59 -1.23
CA MET A 115 -2.40 12.07 -2.60
C MET A 115 -1.96 13.52 -2.81
N GLN A 116 -1.93 14.33 -1.74
CA GLN A 116 -1.45 15.72 -1.79
C GLN A 116 0.07 15.85 -1.71
N ARG A 117 0.80 14.78 -1.42
CA ARG A 117 2.27 14.83 -1.38
C ARG A 117 2.82 14.91 -2.80
N PRO A 118 3.75 15.85 -3.08
CA PRO A 118 4.50 15.83 -4.33
C PRO A 118 5.24 14.50 -4.48
N SER A 119 5.04 13.80 -5.60
CA SER A 119 5.83 12.62 -5.93
C SER A 119 7.24 13.06 -6.31
N ALA A 120 8.27 12.41 -5.76
CA ALA A 120 9.68 12.75 -5.97
C ALA A 120 10.19 12.52 -7.42
N THR A 121 9.32 12.12 -8.34
CA THR A 121 9.68 11.84 -9.73
C THR A 121 8.69 12.50 -10.68
N LYS A 122 9.10 13.63 -11.26
CA LYS A 122 8.53 14.16 -12.51
C LYS A 122 9.43 13.71 -13.65
N PRO A 123 9.09 12.69 -14.46
CA PRO A 123 9.56 12.68 -15.83
C PRO A 123 8.81 13.81 -16.53
N ALA A 124 9.57 14.75 -17.09
CA ALA A 124 9.03 15.75 -18.00
C ALA A 124 8.16 15.07 -19.06
N LEU A 125 7.13 15.80 -19.48
CA LEU A 125 6.19 15.48 -20.54
C LEU A 125 6.86 14.65 -21.65
N VAL A 126 6.55 13.35 -21.72
CA VAL A 126 6.79 12.54 -22.92
C VAL A 126 5.42 12.34 -23.56
N SER A 127 5.21 13.15 -24.61
CA SER A 127 4.24 13.01 -25.69
C SER A 127 2.84 12.49 -25.35
N GLN A 128 1.90 13.43 -25.32
CA GLN A 128 0.60 13.21 -25.95
C GLN A 128 0.87 12.78 -27.40
N ASP A 129 0.67 11.50 -27.69
CA ASP A 129 0.74 10.96 -29.04
C ASP A 129 -0.68 11.00 -29.64
N PRO A 130 -0.95 11.80 -30.69
CA PRO A 130 -2.23 11.75 -31.40
C PRO A 130 -2.29 10.43 -32.17
N ARG A 131 -3.18 9.52 -31.76
CA ARG A 131 -3.46 8.29 -32.52
C ARG A 131 -3.92 8.64 -33.95
N PRO A 132 -3.56 7.82 -34.96
CA PRO A 132 -3.92 8.05 -36.36
C PRO A 132 -5.42 8.03 -36.61
#